data_AF-A0A7R7ZP86-F1
#
_entry.id   AF-A0A7R7ZP86-F1
#
_cell.length_a   1.000
_cell.length_b   1.000
_cell.length_c   1.000
_cell.angle_alpha   90.00
_cell.angle_beta   90.00
_cell.angle_gamma   90.00
#
_symmetry.space_group_name_H-M   'P 1'
#
loop_
_entity.id
_entity.type
_entity.pdbx_description
1 polymer ?
#
loop_
_entity_poly.entity_id
_entity_poly.type
_entity_poly.pdbx_seq_one_letter_code
_entity_poly.pdbx_strand_id
1 'polypeptide(L)'
;MSAGSPLPSVHTRTAPGPAPNGLGTGLFASEDIRTGEDVLKISTPFVAVLDTLRLSDTCSGCFGKRQLNAGADLDLRACTGCQVVKYCDRSCQAKDWKFSHSHECRIFKELSPRVLPNNARAMLRMILRSAKKKYNTQEIDLFVQLETHIRDIRERNMAQWDRISLSAKAVKMYSGIDMKEEIISAFGAKLDLNAFNLTNPLYDRIGLYLHPYAALINHSCDYNSTVGFDGDELFVKAVRPIKKDEQIFISYIDATSPYDVRHKELSERYYFNCQCSKCFRGTDTPEDKFVTTTHGSAALASAETKAQTFMESASAPDCEPTDAIRKLESAMHVLDQTSAWSISRQPYISIRDELIASLLSSGRFKTAFVQAAIRYIRIDSKVYPYSSHPIRQVHAWALAKLAIHLSQGINTNSDDDVALERFELNFSLIIWSLLNGLVNTESESCTMPSFKRMVRLAFYEVHKEFAANGLDPSNMGDEIKREWEKIEGVVSATLEKK
;
A
#
# COMPACT_ATOMS: atom_id res chain seq x y z
N MET A 1 27.84 21.88 11.16
CA MET A 1 27.41 21.08 12.33
C MET A 1 26.17 20.32 11.90
N SER A 2 26.22 18.99 11.77
CA SER A 2 25.06 18.22 11.29
C SER A 2 23.92 18.33 12.31
N ALA A 3 22.81 18.94 11.91
CA ALA A 3 21.60 19.00 12.71
C ALA A 3 21.03 17.57 12.84
N GLY A 4 21.42 16.86 13.90
CA GLY A 4 20.77 15.60 14.25
C GLY A 4 19.28 15.84 14.47
N SER A 5 18.43 14.87 14.08
CA SER A 5 17.01 14.94 14.38
C SER A 5 16.82 15.05 15.89
N PRO A 6 15.99 15.98 16.39
CA PRO A 6 15.76 16.10 17.83
C PRO A 6 15.03 14.87 18.40
N LEU A 7 14.36 14.08 17.56
CA LEU A 7 13.60 12.90 17.95
C LEU A 7 14.44 11.61 17.85
N PRO A 8 14.57 10.80 18.92
CA PRO A 8 15.37 9.58 18.90
C PRO A 8 14.95 8.52 17.88
N SER A 9 13.67 8.49 17.52
CA SER A 9 13.07 7.53 16.58
C SER A 9 13.22 7.95 15.11
N VAL A 10 13.75 9.14 14.84
CA VAL A 10 13.72 9.77 13.51
C VAL A 10 15.13 9.89 12.92
N HIS A 11 15.33 9.28 11.75
CA HIS A 11 16.50 9.51 10.91
C HIS A 11 16.02 10.23 9.65
N THR A 12 16.47 11.45 9.42
CA THR A 12 15.90 12.31 8.38
C THR A 12 16.96 13.08 7.62
N ARG A 13 16.71 13.28 6.33
CA ARG A 13 17.42 14.24 5.46
C ARG A 13 16.58 15.50 5.20
N THR A 14 15.60 15.76 6.06
CA THR A 14 14.66 16.86 5.93
C THR A 14 14.62 17.74 7.17
N ALA A 15 14.17 18.98 6.99
CA ALA A 15 13.84 19.89 8.07
C ALA A 15 12.38 20.38 7.92
N PRO A 16 11.63 20.54 9.02
CA PRO A 16 10.30 21.15 8.97
C PRO A 16 10.41 22.65 8.68
N GLY A 17 9.47 23.19 7.91
CA GLY A 17 9.40 24.61 7.57
C GLY A 17 8.00 25.04 7.12
N PRO A 18 7.74 26.35 7.02
CA PRO A 18 6.47 26.85 6.51
C PRO A 18 6.31 26.50 5.03
N ALA A 19 5.21 25.83 4.69
CA ALA A 19 4.88 25.46 3.32
C ALA A 19 4.16 26.63 2.61
N PRO A 20 4.48 26.89 1.33
CA PRO A 20 3.83 27.95 0.57
C PRO A 20 2.34 27.66 0.34
N ASN A 21 1.60 28.67 -0.11
CA ASN A 21 0.20 28.57 -0.55
C ASN A 21 -0.78 28.06 0.53
N GLY A 22 -0.50 28.32 1.80
CA GLY A 22 -1.40 27.96 2.91
C GLY A 22 -1.40 26.48 3.28
N LEU A 23 -0.39 25.71 2.83
CA LEU A 23 -0.22 24.28 3.16
C LEU A 23 0.27 24.03 4.61
N GLY A 24 0.30 25.05 5.46
CA GLY A 24 0.75 24.91 6.85
C GLY A 24 2.25 24.62 6.96
N THR A 25 2.62 23.56 7.67
CA THR A 25 4.01 23.12 7.85
C THR A 25 4.29 21.95 6.90
N GLY A 26 5.44 21.98 6.22
CA GLY A 26 5.92 20.91 5.36
C GLY A 26 7.32 20.43 5.77
N LEU A 27 7.76 19.29 5.22
CA LEU A 27 9.15 18.86 5.27
C LEU A 27 9.90 19.29 4.01
N PHE A 28 11.11 19.81 4.16
CA PHE A 28 11.97 20.27 3.08
C PHE A 28 13.29 19.52 3.10
N ALA A 29 13.81 19.15 1.94
CA ALA A 29 15.10 18.47 1.82
C ALA A 29 16.22 19.37 2.36
N SER A 30 17.03 18.84 3.28
CA SER A 30 18.18 19.57 3.84
C SER A 30 19.45 19.48 2.97
N GLU A 31 19.44 18.57 2.01
CA GLU A 31 20.49 18.28 1.05
C GLU A 31 19.89 17.71 -0.25
N ASP A 32 20.70 17.55 -1.29
CA ASP A 32 20.29 16.83 -2.51
C ASP A 32 20.10 15.34 -2.18
N ILE A 33 18.97 14.77 -2.60
CA ILE A 33 18.61 13.36 -2.36
C ILE A 33 18.47 12.67 -3.71
N ARG A 34 19.13 11.51 -3.87
CA ARG A 34 19.06 10.72 -5.12
C ARG A 34 17.85 9.79 -5.11
N THR A 35 17.44 9.36 -6.30
CA THR A 35 16.40 8.34 -6.47
C THR A 35 16.70 7.09 -5.64
N GLY A 36 15.68 6.55 -4.96
CA GLY A 36 15.76 5.35 -4.13
C GLY A 36 16.30 5.55 -2.71
N GLU A 37 16.94 6.70 -2.43
CA GLU A 37 17.47 7.01 -1.10
C GLU A 37 16.37 7.29 -0.08
N ASP A 38 16.68 7.01 1.19
CA ASP A 38 15.80 7.34 2.31
C ASP A 38 15.79 8.86 2.54
N VAL A 39 14.61 9.45 2.36
CA VAL A 39 14.30 10.83 2.74
C VAL A 39 14.08 10.91 4.24
N LEU A 40 13.32 9.95 4.77
CA LEU A 40 12.96 9.83 6.17
C LEU A 40 12.84 8.36 6.55
N LYS A 41 13.39 7.97 7.69
CA LYS A 41 13.16 6.70 8.35
C LYS A 41 12.68 6.93 9.77
N ILE A 42 11.57 6.29 10.13
CA ILE A 42 11.06 6.23 11.50
C ILE A 42 11.29 4.83 12.03
N SER A 43 12.13 4.70 13.06
CA SER A 43 12.51 3.43 13.66
C SER A 43 11.52 2.92 14.72
N THR A 44 10.61 3.77 15.20
CA THR A 44 9.59 3.39 16.19
C THR A 44 8.33 4.24 16.00
N PRO A 45 7.13 3.64 15.93
CA PRO A 45 5.89 4.38 15.74
C PRO A 45 5.51 5.22 16.96
N PHE A 46 4.75 6.31 16.71
CA PHE A 46 3.97 6.93 17.78
C PHE A 46 2.80 6.02 18.17
N VAL A 47 2.10 5.49 17.17
CA VAL A 47 1.17 4.36 17.32
C VAL A 47 1.14 3.52 16.03
N ALA A 48 1.08 2.20 16.19
CA ALA A 48 0.81 1.26 15.12
C ALA A 48 -0.09 0.16 15.66
N VAL A 49 -1.13 -0.20 14.91
CA VAL A 49 -2.06 -1.29 15.23
C VAL A 49 -2.48 -2.03 13.97
N LEU A 50 -2.67 -3.33 14.05
CA LEU A 50 -3.21 -4.14 12.96
C LEU A 50 -4.69 -3.84 12.73
N ASP A 51 -5.16 -3.97 11.49
CA ASP A 51 -6.58 -4.04 11.19
C ASP A 51 -7.20 -5.27 11.87
N THR A 52 -8.49 -5.19 12.21
CA THR A 52 -9.14 -6.24 13.02
C THR A 52 -9.08 -7.61 12.35
N LEU A 53 -9.23 -7.65 11.02
CA LEU A 53 -9.15 -8.86 10.21
C LEU A 53 -7.74 -9.50 10.22
N ARG A 54 -6.70 -8.71 10.54
CA ARG A 54 -5.29 -9.16 10.55
C ARG A 54 -4.78 -9.60 11.91
N LEU A 55 -5.58 -9.49 12.97
CA LEU A 55 -5.20 -9.93 14.32
C LEU A 55 -5.00 -11.45 14.41
N SER A 56 -5.68 -12.21 13.55
CA SER A 56 -5.64 -13.67 13.53
C SER A 56 -4.42 -14.23 12.80
N ASP A 57 -3.89 -13.50 11.81
CA ASP A 57 -2.91 -13.99 10.84
C ASP A 57 -1.61 -13.17 10.80
N THR A 58 -1.54 -12.04 11.51
CA THR A 58 -0.37 -11.14 11.49
C THR A 58 0.15 -10.90 12.90
N CYS A 59 1.46 -11.01 13.07
CA CYS A 59 2.10 -10.79 14.37
C CYS A 59 1.97 -9.33 14.81
N SER A 60 1.40 -9.09 16.00
CA SER A 60 1.23 -7.75 16.58
C SER A 60 2.52 -7.09 17.06
N GLY A 61 3.64 -7.83 17.14
CA GLY A 61 4.94 -7.31 17.58
C GLY A 61 5.91 -6.93 16.44
N CYS A 62 5.83 -7.61 15.30
CA CYS A 62 6.68 -7.33 14.14
C CYS A 62 5.90 -6.97 12.87
N PHE A 63 4.57 -6.93 12.93
CA PHE A 63 3.69 -6.56 11.81
C PHE A 63 4.01 -7.34 10.53
N GLY A 64 4.15 -8.67 10.65
CA GLY A 64 4.41 -9.55 9.50
C GLY A 64 5.88 -9.62 9.01
N LYS A 65 6.79 -8.77 9.52
CA LYS A 65 8.20 -8.75 9.08
C LYS A 65 8.91 -10.10 9.13
N ARG A 66 8.69 -10.89 10.20
CA ARG A 66 9.27 -12.25 10.31
C ARG A 66 8.52 -13.27 9.46
N GLN A 67 7.20 -13.13 9.33
CA GLN A 67 6.37 -14.04 8.53
C GLN A 67 6.76 -14.02 7.06
N LEU A 68 7.10 -12.83 6.53
CA LEU A 68 7.60 -12.69 5.15
C LEU A 68 8.92 -13.45 4.89
N ASN A 69 9.74 -13.66 5.93
CA ASN A 69 11.02 -14.35 5.81
C ASN A 69 10.93 -15.85 6.15
N ALA A 70 9.87 -16.30 6.83
CA ALA A 70 9.80 -17.62 7.46
C ALA A 70 8.97 -18.67 6.69
N GLY A 71 8.46 -18.34 5.49
CA GLY A 71 7.58 -19.25 4.73
C GLY A 71 6.20 -19.42 5.37
N ALA A 72 5.36 -20.27 4.77
CA ALA A 72 3.95 -20.44 5.15
C ALA A 72 3.70 -21.14 6.50
N ASP A 73 4.73 -21.71 7.13
CA ASP A 73 4.60 -22.60 8.29
C ASP A 73 4.72 -21.90 9.67
N LEU A 74 4.70 -20.56 9.72
CA LEU A 74 4.86 -19.85 10.99
C LEU A 74 3.52 -19.71 11.75
N ASP A 75 3.27 -20.64 12.68
CA ASP A 75 2.14 -20.56 13.59
C ASP A 75 2.25 -19.43 14.62
N LEU A 76 1.28 -18.50 14.59
CA LEU A 76 1.21 -17.40 15.55
C LEU A 76 0.58 -17.84 16.88
N ARG A 77 1.20 -17.43 17.99
CA ARG A 77 0.76 -17.74 19.36
C ARG A 77 -0.02 -16.57 19.94
N ALA A 78 -1.25 -16.83 20.40
CA ALA A 78 -2.07 -15.83 21.06
C ALA A 78 -1.49 -15.42 22.42
N CYS A 79 -1.68 -14.16 22.81
CA CYS A 79 -1.39 -13.70 24.16
C CYS A 79 -2.23 -14.49 25.16
N THR A 80 -1.58 -15.17 26.12
CA THR A 80 -2.26 -15.98 27.12
C THR A 80 -3.22 -15.20 28.02
N GLY A 81 -3.00 -13.89 28.17
CA GLY A 81 -3.82 -13.02 29.00
C GLY A 81 -5.14 -12.62 28.34
N CYS A 82 -5.11 -12.05 27.13
CA CYS A 82 -6.29 -11.50 26.46
C CYS A 82 -6.82 -12.34 25.30
N GLN A 83 -6.02 -13.24 24.72
CA GLN A 83 -6.33 -14.01 23.51
C GLN A 83 -6.63 -13.19 22.24
N VAL A 84 -6.52 -11.86 22.27
CA VAL A 84 -6.83 -10.96 21.15
C VAL A 84 -5.67 -10.80 20.16
N VAL A 85 -4.46 -10.54 20.66
CA VAL A 85 -3.27 -10.32 19.83
C VAL A 85 -2.42 -11.58 19.74
N LYS A 86 -1.75 -11.78 18.59
CA LYS A 86 -0.88 -12.95 18.37
C LYS A 86 0.55 -12.54 18.00
N TYR A 87 1.51 -13.43 18.28
CA TYR A 87 2.93 -13.20 18.09
C TYR A 87 3.65 -14.39 17.43
N CYS A 88 4.70 -14.11 16.67
CA CYS A 88 5.60 -15.15 16.15
C CYS A 88 6.23 -15.97 17.28
N ASP A 89 6.74 -15.28 18.30
CA ASP A 89 7.47 -15.87 19.41
C ASP A 89 7.53 -14.93 20.63
N ARG A 90 8.25 -15.35 21.67
CA ARG A 90 8.46 -14.59 22.91
C ARG A 90 9.20 -13.27 22.68
N SER A 91 10.05 -13.15 21.65
CA SER A 91 10.76 -11.91 21.34
C SER A 91 9.78 -10.85 20.82
N CYS A 92 8.89 -11.20 19.89
CA CYS A 92 7.84 -10.30 19.42
C CYS A 92 6.86 -9.93 20.54
N GLN A 93 6.46 -10.90 21.36
CA GLN A 93 5.57 -10.63 22.51
C GLN A 93 6.22 -9.67 23.51
N ALA A 94 7.48 -9.89 23.89
CA ALA A 94 8.21 -9.02 24.82
C ALA A 94 8.39 -7.59 24.28
N LYS A 95 8.64 -7.44 22.97
CA LYS A 95 8.74 -6.13 22.29
C LYS A 95 7.44 -5.34 22.44
N ASP A 96 6.30 -5.92 22.04
CA ASP A 96 4.99 -5.24 22.11
C ASP A 96 4.52 -5.05 23.56
N TRP A 97 4.82 -6.00 24.46
CA TRP A 97 4.55 -5.88 25.90
C TRP A 97 5.23 -4.66 26.52
N LYS A 98 6.52 -4.46 26.21
CA LYS A 98 7.31 -3.31 26.66
C LYS A 98 6.81 -2.01 26.03
N PHE A 99 6.38 -2.04 24.77
CA PHE A 99 5.92 -0.86 24.04
C PHE A 99 4.55 -0.35 24.52
N SER A 100 3.54 -1.23 24.58
CA SER A 100 2.19 -0.83 25.02
C SER A 100 1.26 -1.95 25.50
N HIS A 101 1.41 -3.19 25.00
CA HIS A 101 0.39 -4.23 25.25
C HIS A 101 0.17 -4.55 26.74
N SER A 102 1.21 -4.39 27.57
CA SER A 102 1.08 -4.52 29.04
C SER A 102 0.02 -3.60 29.67
N HIS A 103 -0.29 -2.48 29.03
CA HIS A 103 -1.31 -1.52 29.47
C HIS A 103 -2.71 -1.84 28.92
N GLU A 104 -2.78 -2.61 27.83
CA GLU A 104 -4.02 -2.88 27.08
C GLU A 104 -4.58 -4.29 27.36
N CYS A 105 -3.72 -5.23 27.75
CA CYS A 105 -4.07 -6.66 27.85
C CYS A 105 -5.28 -6.92 28.75
N ARG A 106 -5.36 -6.26 29.92
CA ARG A 106 -6.51 -6.42 30.83
C ARG A 106 -7.81 -5.95 30.19
N ILE A 107 -7.77 -4.81 29.50
CA ILE A 107 -8.94 -4.22 28.83
C ILE A 107 -9.43 -5.16 27.72
N PHE A 108 -8.51 -5.67 26.89
CA PHE A 108 -8.86 -6.63 25.85
C PHE A 108 -9.44 -7.92 26.42
N LYS A 109 -8.95 -8.40 27.56
CA LYS A 109 -9.50 -9.56 28.26
C LYS A 109 -10.94 -9.31 28.74
N GLU A 110 -11.20 -8.15 29.35
CA GLU A 110 -12.51 -7.78 29.89
C GLU A 110 -13.57 -7.54 28.80
N LEU A 111 -13.14 -7.11 27.61
CA LEU A 111 -14.03 -6.90 26.47
C LEU A 111 -14.33 -8.18 25.68
N SER A 112 -13.55 -9.24 25.85
CA SER A 112 -13.73 -10.48 25.10
C SER A 112 -15.16 -11.03 25.23
N PRO A 113 -15.81 -11.50 24.14
CA PRO A 113 -15.25 -11.72 22.80
C PRO A 113 -15.25 -10.49 21.88
N ARG A 114 -15.72 -9.34 22.36
CA ARG A 114 -15.76 -8.10 21.56
C ARG A 114 -14.36 -7.56 21.34
N VAL A 115 -14.00 -7.38 20.07
CA VAL A 115 -12.75 -6.72 19.67
C VAL A 115 -13.03 -5.27 19.28
N LEU A 116 -12.28 -4.33 19.86
CA LEU A 116 -12.38 -2.92 19.49
C LEU A 116 -11.92 -2.69 18.04
N PRO A 117 -12.59 -1.81 17.29
CA PRO A 117 -12.12 -1.37 15.97
C PRO A 117 -10.68 -0.84 16.02
N ASN A 118 -9.99 -0.87 14.88
CA ASN A 118 -8.59 -0.41 14.75
C ASN A 118 -8.39 1.03 15.27
N ASN A 119 -9.23 2.00 14.91
CA ASN A 119 -9.12 3.40 15.38
C ASN A 119 -9.28 3.49 16.90
N ALA A 120 -10.22 2.75 17.49
CA ALA A 120 -10.41 2.69 18.94
C ALA A 120 -9.21 2.04 19.66
N ARG A 121 -8.61 0.98 19.09
CA ARG A 121 -7.38 0.36 19.62
C ARG A 121 -6.19 1.31 19.54
N ALA A 122 -6.00 2.01 18.43
CA ALA A 122 -4.94 3.01 18.28
C ALA A 122 -5.13 4.17 19.27
N MET A 123 -6.35 4.70 19.39
CA MET A 123 -6.67 5.75 20.35
C MET A 123 -6.41 5.29 21.79
N LEU A 124 -6.91 4.10 22.18
CA LEU A 124 -6.64 3.51 23.49
C LEU A 124 -5.14 3.41 23.78
N ARG A 125 -4.36 2.91 22.81
CA ARG A 125 -2.90 2.79 22.88
C ARG A 125 -2.24 4.15 23.12
N MET A 126 -2.61 5.19 22.37
CA MET A 126 -2.08 6.56 22.55
C MET A 126 -2.44 7.16 23.91
N ILE A 127 -3.69 7.00 24.37
CA ILE A 127 -4.16 7.54 25.66
C ILE A 127 -3.43 6.87 26.82
N LEU A 128 -3.33 5.55 26.84
CA LEU A 128 -2.64 4.80 27.90
C LEU A 128 -1.15 5.15 27.94
N ARG A 129 -0.48 5.21 26.79
CA ARG A 129 0.94 5.61 26.71
C ARG A 129 1.17 7.06 27.17
N SER A 130 0.28 7.98 26.80
CA SER A 130 0.34 9.38 27.23
C SER A 130 0.18 9.52 28.75
N ALA A 131 -0.84 8.87 29.31
CA ALA A 131 -1.08 8.88 30.77
C ALA A 131 0.09 8.28 31.57
N LYS A 132 0.80 7.30 30.99
CA LYS A 132 1.99 6.66 31.57
C LYS A 132 3.30 7.36 31.20
N LYS A 133 3.26 8.53 30.55
CA LYS A 133 4.43 9.32 30.11
C LYS A 133 5.44 8.50 29.31
N LYS A 134 4.95 7.68 28.37
CA LYS A 134 5.76 6.79 27.51
C LYS A 134 6.20 7.42 26.19
N TYR A 135 5.81 8.67 25.93
CA TYR A 135 6.23 9.44 24.76
C TYR A 135 7.33 10.43 25.15
N ASN A 136 8.25 10.70 24.22
CA ASN A 136 9.18 11.82 24.36
C ASN A 136 8.39 13.15 24.32
N THR A 137 8.82 14.15 25.10
CA THR A 137 8.18 15.47 25.15
C THR A 137 8.08 16.12 23.78
N GLN A 138 9.14 16.08 22.97
CA GLN A 138 9.13 16.65 21.62
C GLN A 138 8.21 15.87 20.67
N GLU A 139 8.09 14.55 20.82
CA GLU A 139 7.14 13.76 20.02
C GLU A 139 5.69 14.13 20.35
N ILE A 140 5.35 14.30 21.64
CA ILE A 140 4.00 14.69 22.05
C ILE A 140 3.69 16.15 21.69
N ASP A 141 4.68 17.05 21.77
CA ASP A 141 4.52 18.45 21.37
C ASP A 141 4.18 18.55 19.87
N LEU A 142 4.90 17.79 19.03
CA LEU A 142 4.59 17.68 17.61
C LEU A 142 3.21 17.06 17.37
N PHE A 143 2.86 15.99 18.11
CA PHE A 143 1.55 15.36 18.00
C PHE A 143 0.43 16.36 18.29
N VAL A 144 0.55 17.18 19.35
CA VAL A 144 -0.46 18.15 19.76
C VAL A 144 -0.67 19.24 18.69
N GLN A 145 0.38 19.59 17.95
CA GLN A 145 0.34 20.58 16.87
C GLN A 145 -0.28 20.05 15.56
N LEU A 146 -0.47 18.74 15.40
CA LEU A 146 -1.08 18.18 14.19
C LEU A 146 -2.48 18.74 13.96
N GLU A 147 -2.80 19.02 12.71
CA GLU A 147 -4.10 19.49 12.28
C GLU A 147 -5.19 18.47 12.66
N THR A 148 -6.38 18.97 12.94
CA THR A 148 -7.57 18.18 13.26
C THR A 148 -8.69 18.38 12.27
N HIS A 149 -8.75 19.54 11.60
CA HIS A 149 -9.92 20.03 10.87
C HIS A 149 -11.22 19.86 11.67
N ILE A 150 -11.17 19.92 13.02
CA ILE A 150 -12.32 19.54 13.86
C ILE A 150 -13.54 20.44 13.62
N ARG A 151 -13.31 21.71 13.24
CA ARG A 151 -14.36 22.63 12.83
C ARG A 151 -15.02 22.15 11.54
N ASP A 152 -14.22 21.90 10.50
CA ASP A 152 -14.71 21.44 9.19
C ASP A 152 -15.39 20.07 9.29
N ILE A 153 -14.87 19.15 10.11
CA ILE A 153 -15.48 17.85 10.39
C ILE A 153 -16.87 18.04 10.99
N ARG A 154 -17.03 18.89 12.00
CA ARG A 154 -18.33 19.13 12.65
C ARG A 154 -19.32 19.85 11.74
N GLU A 155 -18.86 20.73 10.87
CA GLU A 155 -19.74 21.51 9.98
C GLU A 155 -20.13 20.74 8.72
N ARG A 156 -19.21 19.95 8.14
CA ARG A 156 -19.37 19.33 6.82
C ARG A 156 -19.51 17.81 6.86
N ASN A 157 -19.07 17.14 7.94
CA ASN A 157 -19.03 15.67 8.03
C ASN A 157 -19.39 15.15 9.44
N MET A 158 -20.63 15.39 9.87
CA MET A 158 -21.14 14.94 11.17
C MET A 158 -20.98 13.44 11.40
N ALA A 159 -21.10 12.62 10.35
CA ALA A 159 -20.89 11.17 10.46
C ALA A 159 -19.46 10.81 10.89
N GLN A 160 -18.45 11.56 10.42
CA GLN A 160 -17.07 11.39 10.89
C GLN A 160 -16.91 11.82 12.35
N TRP A 161 -17.51 12.96 12.72
CA TRP A 161 -17.50 13.41 14.12
C TRP A 161 -18.12 12.38 15.07
N ASP A 162 -19.25 11.79 14.69
CA ASP A 162 -19.95 10.79 15.50
C ASP A 162 -19.09 9.55 15.73
N ARG A 163 -18.36 9.08 14.71
CA ARG A 163 -17.40 7.96 14.84
C ARG A 163 -16.26 8.29 15.81
N ILE A 164 -15.70 9.50 15.72
CA ILE A 164 -14.64 9.97 16.62
C ILE A 164 -15.16 10.07 18.05
N SER A 165 -16.32 10.72 18.25
CA SER A 165 -16.93 10.91 19.57
C SER A 165 -17.29 9.58 20.23
N LEU A 166 -17.89 8.65 19.48
CA LEU A 166 -18.22 7.32 19.99
C LEU A 166 -16.97 6.54 20.42
N SER A 167 -15.91 6.60 19.61
CA SER A 167 -14.63 5.96 19.94
C SER A 167 -14.00 6.59 21.18
N ALA A 168 -14.05 7.92 21.30
CA ALA A 168 -13.51 8.65 22.44
C ALA A 168 -14.23 8.29 23.74
N LYS A 169 -15.57 8.22 23.73
CA LYS A 169 -16.38 7.80 24.88
C LYS A 169 -16.05 6.37 25.31
N ALA A 170 -15.95 5.45 24.35
CA ALA A 170 -15.56 4.07 24.61
C ALA A 170 -14.15 3.98 25.23
N VAL A 171 -13.17 4.68 24.65
CA VAL A 171 -11.79 4.71 25.16
C VAL A 171 -11.72 5.32 26.55
N LYS A 172 -12.46 6.40 26.83
CA LYS A 172 -12.53 7.01 28.16
C LYS A 172 -13.04 5.99 29.19
N MET A 173 -14.15 5.31 28.88
CA MET A 173 -14.76 4.31 29.75
C MET A 173 -13.80 3.14 30.01
N TYR A 174 -13.19 2.58 28.97
CA TYR A 174 -12.38 1.36 29.10
C TYR A 174 -10.96 1.62 29.62
N SER A 175 -10.38 2.79 29.34
CA SER A 175 -9.03 3.11 29.81
C SER A 175 -8.94 3.35 31.31
N GLY A 176 -10.04 3.81 31.94
CA GLY A 176 -10.07 4.18 33.35
C GLY A 176 -9.14 5.36 33.69
N ILE A 177 -8.69 6.11 32.68
CA ILE A 177 -7.84 7.29 32.85
C ILE A 177 -8.71 8.52 33.08
N ASP A 178 -8.35 9.34 34.07
CA ASP A 178 -8.93 10.65 34.28
C ASP A 178 -8.44 11.64 33.21
N MET A 179 -9.04 11.55 32.03
CA MET A 179 -8.81 12.45 30.91
C MET A 179 -10.15 12.95 30.36
N LYS A 180 -10.21 14.25 30.11
CA LYS A 180 -11.39 14.91 29.53
C LYS A 180 -11.72 14.31 28.15
N GLU A 181 -13.01 14.15 27.86
CA GLU A 181 -13.47 13.52 26.60
C GLU A 181 -13.06 14.35 25.39
N GLU A 182 -13.00 15.68 25.55
CA GLU A 182 -12.57 16.62 24.53
C GLU A 182 -11.11 16.37 24.12
N ILE A 183 -10.24 16.03 25.07
CA ILE A 183 -8.84 15.70 24.80
C ILE A 183 -8.76 14.37 24.05
N ILE A 184 -9.50 13.35 24.48
CA ILE A 184 -9.52 12.04 23.81
C ILE A 184 -10.08 12.18 22.38
N SER A 185 -11.11 13.01 22.20
CA SER A 185 -11.68 13.32 20.88
C SER A 185 -10.68 14.04 19.98
N ALA A 186 -9.86 14.95 20.53
CA ALA A 186 -8.79 15.60 19.79
C ALA A 186 -7.69 14.62 19.35
N PHE A 187 -7.36 13.61 20.17
CA PHE A 187 -6.48 12.50 19.76
C PHE A 187 -7.09 11.72 18.59
N GLY A 188 -8.40 11.44 18.65
CA GLY A 188 -9.12 10.76 17.57
C GLY A 188 -9.15 11.57 16.27
N ALA A 189 -9.42 12.87 16.34
CA ALA A 189 -9.40 13.74 15.16
C ALA A 189 -8.01 13.81 14.51
N LYS A 190 -6.94 13.92 15.32
CA LYS A 190 -5.55 13.84 14.81
C LYS A 190 -5.25 12.51 14.17
N LEU A 191 -5.69 11.40 14.78
CA LEU A 191 -5.50 10.06 14.23
C LEU A 191 -6.16 9.90 12.86
N ASP A 192 -7.45 10.27 12.75
CA ASP A 192 -8.23 10.11 11.53
C ASP A 192 -7.64 10.89 10.34
N LEU A 193 -7.10 12.09 10.60
CA LEU A 193 -6.58 12.97 9.55
C LEU A 193 -5.11 12.71 9.18
N ASN A 194 -4.28 12.31 10.15
CA ASN A 194 -2.82 12.26 9.98
C ASN A 194 -2.25 10.84 9.90
N ALA A 195 -3.07 9.80 10.06
CA ALA A 195 -2.61 8.42 10.02
C ALA A 195 -2.31 7.93 8.60
N PHE A 196 -1.29 7.09 8.51
CA PHE A 196 -0.91 6.32 7.35
C PHE A 196 -1.58 4.95 7.37
N ASN A 197 -1.85 4.42 6.18
CA ASN A 197 -2.18 3.01 6.01
C ASN A 197 -0.90 2.21 6.28
N LEU A 198 -0.88 1.43 7.36
CA LEU A 198 0.23 0.52 7.61
C LEU A 198 0.17 -0.62 6.60
N THR A 199 1.21 -0.78 5.80
CA THR A 199 1.31 -1.86 4.82
C THR A 199 2.40 -2.87 5.19
N ASN A 200 2.36 -4.04 4.58
CA ASN A 200 3.53 -4.92 4.55
C ASN A 200 4.52 -4.46 3.44
N PRO A 201 5.72 -5.05 3.37
CA PRO A 201 6.66 -4.83 2.25
C PRO A 201 6.15 -5.11 0.83
N LEU A 202 5.00 -5.78 0.66
CA LEU A 202 4.31 -6.00 -0.62
C LEU A 202 3.19 -4.98 -0.87
N TYR A 203 3.08 -3.95 -0.03
CA TYR A 203 2.09 -2.88 -0.08
C TYR A 203 0.65 -3.29 0.25
N ASP A 204 0.43 -4.51 0.78
CA ASP A 204 -0.88 -4.89 1.31
C ASP A 204 -1.15 -4.15 2.61
N ARG A 205 -2.34 -3.55 2.73
CA ARG A 205 -2.78 -2.91 3.97
C ARG A 205 -2.93 -3.96 5.07
N ILE A 206 -2.28 -3.73 6.20
CA ILE A 206 -2.36 -4.56 7.40
C ILE A 206 -2.82 -3.81 8.64
N GLY A 207 -2.92 -2.47 8.60
CA GLY A 207 -3.32 -1.70 9.76
C GLY A 207 -3.26 -0.19 9.62
N LEU A 208 -3.10 0.45 10.77
CA LEU A 208 -2.98 1.90 10.93
C LEU A 208 -1.64 2.25 11.57
N TYR A 209 -1.00 3.30 11.07
CA TYR A 209 0.26 3.83 11.58
C TYR A 209 0.19 5.35 11.73
N LEU A 210 0.79 5.90 12.78
CA LEU A 210 1.02 7.34 12.91
C LEU A 210 2.39 7.62 13.52
N HIS A 211 3.07 8.62 12.97
CA HIS A 211 4.19 9.27 13.60
C HIS A 211 4.14 10.78 13.31
N PRO A 212 4.11 11.68 14.33
CA PRO A 212 3.90 13.11 14.15
C PRO A 212 4.87 13.78 13.17
N TYR A 213 6.16 13.43 13.23
CA TYR A 213 7.15 13.99 12.31
C TYR A 213 6.89 13.60 10.85
N ALA A 214 6.44 12.37 10.59
CA ALA A 214 6.14 11.92 9.23
C ALA A 214 4.83 12.55 8.71
N ALA A 215 3.88 12.84 9.61
CA ALA A 215 2.63 13.51 9.29
C ALA A 215 2.80 14.98 8.84
N LEU A 216 4.00 15.56 8.96
CA LEU A 216 4.33 16.89 8.41
C LEU A 216 4.55 16.87 6.89
N ILE A 217 4.61 15.70 6.25
CA ILE A 217 4.83 15.60 4.80
C ILE A 217 3.53 15.90 4.09
N ASN A 218 3.50 16.97 3.29
CA ASN A 218 2.32 17.39 2.56
C ASN A 218 1.97 16.50 1.35
N HIS A 219 0.76 16.70 0.84
CA HIS A 219 0.26 16.03 -0.34
C HIS A 219 0.68 16.70 -1.66
N SER A 220 0.99 15.89 -2.67
CA SER A 220 0.93 16.25 -4.09
C SER A 220 0.44 15.05 -4.91
N CYS A 221 -0.40 15.29 -5.93
CA CYS A 221 -0.73 14.24 -6.92
C CYS A 221 0.46 13.97 -7.87
N ASP A 222 1.42 14.88 -7.94
CA ASP A 222 2.74 14.73 -8.59
C ASP A 222 3.82 14.69 -7.50
N TYR A 223 3.79 13.62 -6.72
CA TYR A 223 4.64 13.45 -5.54
C TYR A 223 6.09 13.11 -5.95
N ASN A 224 7.05 13.47 -5.08
CA ASN A 224 8.47 13.15 -5.27
C ASN A 224 8.96 12.03 -4.36
N SER A 225 8.11 11.56 -3.44
CA SER A 225 8.45 10.50 -2.50
C SER A 225 7.30 9.51 -2.27
N THR A 226 7.64 8.27 -1.92
CA THR A 226 6.67 7.22 -1.56
C THR A 226 6.91 6.72 -0.15
N VAL A 227 5.83 6.36 0.55
CA VAL A 227 5.89 5.74 1.88
C VAL A 227 5.89 4.21 1.73
N GLY A 228 6.66 3.52 2.56
CA GLY A 228 6.64 2.07 2.70
C GLY A 228 6.99 1.64 4.12
N PHE A 229 6.67 0.39 4.44
CA PHE A 229 6.84 -0.15 5.79
C PHE A 229 7.61 -1.47 5.79
N ASP A 230 8.50 -1.62 6.77
CA ASP A 230 9.19 -2.88 7.01
C ASP A 230 8.99 -3.33 8.47
N GLY A 231 7.82 -3.93 8.72
CA GLY A 231 7.30 -4.14 10.07
C GLY A 231 6.66 -2.87 10.61
N ASP A 232 7.12 -2.40 11.77
CA ASP A 232 6.71 -1.12 12.38
C ASP A 232 7.67 0.04 12.06
N GLU A 233 8.62 -0.16 11.16
CA GLU A 233 9.49 0.92 10.66
C GLU A 233 8.83 1.56 9.43
N LEU A 234 8.78 2.89 9.40
CA LEU A 234 8.31 3.67 8.23
C LEU A 234 9.51 4.21 7.45
N PHE A 235 9.45 4.09 6.14
CA PHE A 235 10.42 4.66 5.21
C PHE A 235 9.70 5.58 4.23
N VAL A 236 10.29 6.75 3.98
CA VAL A 236 9.94 7.65 2.88
C VAL A 236 11.12 7.67 1.95
N LYS A 237 10.90 7.29 0.69
CA LYS A 237 11.96 7.16 -0.32
C LYS A 237 11.67 8.03 -1.53
N ALA A 238 12.72 8.65 -2.06
CA ALA A 238 12.62 9.55 -3.20
C ALA A 238 12.41 8.76 -4.51
N VAL A 239 11.31 9.00 -5.24
CA VAL A 239 11.05 8.34 -6.54
C VAL A 239 11.79 8.99 -7.71
N ARG A 240 12.29 10.21 -7.50
CA ARG A 240 13.14 10.96 -8.43
C ARG A 240 14.20 11.75 -7.64
N PRO A 241 15.21 12.36 -8.28
CA PRO A 241 16.09 13.28 -7.59
C PRO A 241 15.30 14.44 -6.97
N ILE A 242 15.66 14.81 -5.74
CA ILE A 242 15.08 15.91 -4.97
C ILE A 242 16.22 16.88 -4.65
N LYS A 243 16.02 18.16 -4.96
CA LYS A 243 17.03 19.19 -4.65
C LYS A 243 16.94 19.64 -3.21
N LYS A 244 18.08 20.08 -2.66
CA LYS A 244 18.09 20.81 -1.41
C LYS A 244 17.04 21.94 -1.44
N ASP A 245 16.36 22.12 -0.32
CA ASP A 245 15.29 23.10 -0.09
C ASP A 245 13.99 22.81 -0.88
N GLU A 246 13.91 21.73 -1.65
CA GLU A 246 12.67 21.25 -2.25
C GLU A 246 11.76 20.62 -1.19
N GLN A 247 10.46 20.90 -1.24
CA GLN A 247 9.50 20.28 -0.33
C GLN A 247 9.30 18.80 -0.67
N ILE A 248 9.20 17.97 0.36
CA ILE A 248 8.90 16.55 0.26
C ILE A 248 7.39 16.39 0.16
N PHE A 249 6.93 15.65 -0.86
CA PHE A 249 5.53 15.34 -1.06
C PHE A 249 5.32 13.84 -1.19
N ILE A 250 4.22 13.36 -0.62
CA ILE A 250 3.66 12.02 -0.83
C ILE A 250 2.24 12.14 -1.41
N SER A 251 1.68 11.05 -1.91
CA SER A 251 0.24 11.00 -2.21
C SER A 251 -0.55 10.53 -0.98
N TYR A 252 -1.64 11.22 -0.65
CA TYR A 252 -2.57 10.84 0.42
C TYR A 252 -3.71 9.95 -0.07
N ILE A 253 -3.85 9.90 -1.39
CA ILE A 253 -4.93 9.27 -2.15
C ILE A 253 -4.33 8.48 -3.32
N ASP A 254 -5.17 7.79 -4.07
CA ASP A 254 -4.74 7.22 -5.35
C ASP A 254 -4.55 8.32 -6.41
N ALA A 255 -3.29 8.66 -6.69
CA ALA A 255 -2.95 9.68 -7.69
C ALA A 255 -3.26 9.24 -9.14
N THR A 256 -3.63 7.98 -9.37
CA THR A 256 -3.96 7.41 -10.68
C THR A 256 -5.44 7.61 -11.05
N SER A 257 -6.26 8.06 -10.09
CA SER A 257 -7.66 8.41 -10.33
C SER A 257 -7.82 9.71 -11.13
N PRO A 258 -8.95 9.93 -11.84
CA PRO A 258 -9.25 11.19 -12.56
C PRO A 258 -9.29 12.43 -11.65
N TYR A 259 -9.13 13.62 -12.23
CA TYR A 259 -9.05 14.90 -11.52
C TYR A 259 -10.20 15.11 -10.54
N ASP A 260 -11.44 14.94 -10.99
CA ASP A 260 -12.62 15.18 -10.15
C ASP A 260 -12.68 14.20 -8.97
N VAL A 261 -12.27 12.94 -9.16
CA VAL A 261 -12.22 11.92 -8.10
C VAL A 261 -11.16 12.28 -7.06
N ARG A 262 -9.95 12.64 -7.52
CA ARG A 262 -8.85 13.06 -6.63
C ARG A 262 -9.26 14.28 -5.80
N HIS A 263 -9.83 15.28 -6.46
CA HIS A 263 -10.19 16.55 -5.82
C HIS A 263 -11.36 16.38 -4.84
N LYS A 264 -12.34 15.54 -5.17
CA LYS A 264 -13.43 15.16 -4.27
C LYS A 264 -12.89 14.47 -3.02
N GLU A 265 -12.05 13.44 -3.16
CA GLU A 265 -11.50 12.73 -2.00
C GLU A 265 -10.68 13.65 -1.09
N LEU A 266 -9.83 14.50 -1.66
CA LEU A 266 -9.02 15.46 -0.89
C LEU A 266 -9.89 16.49 -0.15
N SER A 267 -10.93 17.02 -0.79
CA SER A 267 -11.85 17.96 -0.15
C SER A 267 -12.68 17.30 0.95
N GLU A 268 -13.16 16.08 0.74
CA GLU A 268 -14.05 15.39 1.69
C GLU A 268 -13.30 14.83 2.91
N ARG A 269 -12.07 14.32 2.71
CA ARG A 269 -11.29 13.65 3.75
C ARG A 269 -10.25 14.55 4.42
N TYR A 270 -9.62 15.45 3.65
CA TYR A 270 -8.51 16.28 4.11
C TYR A 270 -8.83 17.77 4.09
N TYR A 271 -10.03 18.17 3.65
CA TYR A 271 -10.54 19.54 3.75
C TYR A 271 -9.72 20.60 3.00
N PHE A 272 -8.97 20.20 1.95
CA PHE A 272 -8.24 21.13 1.10
C PHE A 272 -8.39 20.80 -0.39
N ASN A 273 -8.06 21.79 -1.23
CA ASN A 273 -8.04 21.68 -2.68
C ASN A 273 -6.59 21.67 -3.18
N CYS A 274 -6.18 20.60 -3.87
CA CYS A 274 -4.79 20.45 -4.30
C CYS A 274 -4.47 21.35 -5.51
N GLN A 275 -3.37 22.09 -5.43
CA GLN A 275 -2.88 22.99 -6.48
C GLN A 275 -1.55 22.53 -7.09
N CYS A 276 -1.23 21.23 -7.01
CA CYS A 276 0.01 20.70 -7.60
C CYS A 276 0.01 20.79 -9.13
N SER A 277 1.18 20.60 -9.75
CA SER A 277 1.38 20.59 -11.21
C SER A 277 0.36 19.71 -11.95
N LYS A 278 0.04 18.53 -11.41
CA LYS A 278 -0.96 17.62 -11.99
C LYS A 278 -2.38 18.17 -11.90
N CYS A 279 -2.77 18.74 -10.75
CA CYS A 279 -4.09 19.35 -10.59
C CYS A 279 -4.25 20.66 -11.37
N PHE A 280 -3.17 21.42 -11.58
CA PHE A 280 -3.19 22.63 -12.40
C PHE A 280 -3.58 22.35 -13.86
N ARG A 281 -3.29 21.14 -14.35
CA ARG A 281 -3.71 20.68 -15.69
C ARG A 281 -5.20 20.31 -15.77
N GLY A 282 -5.93 20.29 -14.65
CA GLY A 282 -7.34 19.90 -14.61
C GLY A 282 -7.56 18.52 -15.22
N THR A 283 -8.48 18.44 -16.17
CA THR A 283 -8.83 17.22 -16.93
C THR A 283 -7.95 16.98 -18.16
N ASP A 284 -6.88 17.76 -18.38
CA ASP A 284 -5.91 17.54 -19.46
C ASP A 284 -4.77 16.61 -19.02
N THR A 285 -5.10 15.46 -18.42
CA THR A 285 -4.16 14.42 -18.01
C THR A 285 -4.51 13.07 -18.63
N PRO A 286 -3.54 12.14 -18.81
CA PRO A 286 -3.83 10.81 -19.37
C PRO A 286 -4.93 10.04 -18.64
N GLU A 287 -5.08 10.25 -17.33
CA GLU A 287 -6.07 9.58 -16.48
C GLU A 287 -7.50 10.12 -16.68
N ASP A 288 -7.62 11.33 -17.24
CA ASP A 288 -8.92 11.97 -17.52
C ASP A 288 -9.39 11.71 -18.96
N LYS A 289 -8.47 11.38 -19.88
CA LYS A 289 -8.78 11.24 -21.32
C LYS A 289 -9.35 9.85 -21.66
N PHE A 290 -10.42 9.87 -22.43
CA PHE A 290 -10.95 8.68 -23.12
C PHE A 290 -10.25 8.48 -24.48
N VAL A 291 -10.16 7.23 -24.93
CA VAL A 291 -9.54 6.86 -26.22
C VAL A 291 -10.41 7.32 -27.40
N THR A 292 -11.73 7.21 -27.25
CA THR A 292 -12.72 7.66 -28.23
C THR A 292 -13.80 8.49 -27.55
N THR A 293 -14.42 9.41 -28.29
CA THR A 293 -15.49 10.30 -27.81
C THR A 293 -16.80 10.07 -28.54
N THR A 294 -17.02 8.87 -29.06
CA THR A 294 -18.23 8.51 -29.82
C THR A 294 -19.48 8.49 -28.96
N HIS A 295 -19.34 8.24 -27.65
CA HIS A 295 -20.42 8.26 -26.68
C HIS A 295 -20.52 9.60 -25.95
N GLY A 296 -21.74 10.02 -25.63
CA GLY A 296 -21.98 11.19 -24.77
C GLY A 296 -21.54 10.96 -23.33
N SER A 297 -21.21 12.04 -22.61
CA SER A 297 -20.69 12.00 -21.23
C SER A 297 -21.57 11.23 -20.25
N ALA A 298 -22.90 11.34 -20.36
CA ALA A 298 -23.84 10.62 -19.51
C ALA A 298 -23.79 9.09 -19.69
N ALA A 299 -23.54 8.61 -20.91
CA ALA A 299 -23.42 7.18 -21.19
C ALA A 299 -22.13 6.61 -20.58
N LEU A 300 -21.02 7.34 -20.70
CA LEU A 300 -19.75 6.95 -20.08
C LEU A 300 -19.87 6.93 -18.55
N ALA A 301 -20.45 7.96 -17.94
CA ALA A 301 -20.68 7.99 -16.49
C ALA A 301 -21.57 6.82 -16.00
N SER A 302 -22.58 6.45 -16.78
CA SER A 302 -23.42 5.28 -16.46
C SER A 302 -22.64 3.96 -16.54
N ALA A 303 -21.77 3.79 -17.54
CA ALA A 303 -20.91 2.63 -17.67
C ALA A 303 -19.91 2.53 -16.50
N GLU A 304 -19.28 3.64 -16.14
CA GLU A 304 -18.36 3.72 -14.99
C GLU A 304 -19.07 3.35 -13.68
N THR A 305 -20.26 3.90 -13.44
CA THR A 305 -21.06 3.58 -12.25
C THR A 305 -21.40 2.09 -12.18
N LYS A 306 -21.84 1.49 -13.30
CA LYS A 306 -22.15 0.05 -13.36
C LYS A 306 -20.91 -0.81 -13.08
N ALA A 307 -19.76 -0.45 -13.66
CA ALA A 307 -18.51 -1.16 -13.44
C ALA A 307 -18.05 -1.07 -11.98
N GLN A 308 -18.20 0.09 -11.34
CA GLN A 308 -17.94 0.27 -9.92
C GLN A 308 -18.86 -0.59 -9.04
N THR A 309 -20.16 -0.63 -9.34
CA THR A 309 -21.10 -1.50 -8.60
C THR A 309 -20.72 -2.98 -8.69
N PHE A 310 -20.30 -3.45 -9.87
CA PHE A 310 -19.81 -4.83 -10.02
C PHE A 310 -18.58 -5.08 -9.15
N MET A 311 -17.60 -4.18 -9.18
CA MET A 311 -16.37 -4.30 -8.39
C MET A 311 -16.65 -4.27 -6.88
N GLU A 312 -17.49 -3.34 -6.40
CA GLU A 312 -17.90 -3.29 -4.99
C GLU A 312 -18.57 -4.59 -4.55
N SER A 313 -19.42 -5.18 -5.41
CA SER A 313 -20.07 -6.45 -5.12
C SER A 313 -19.13 -7.66 -5.21
N ALA A 314 -18.00 -7.54 -5.90
CA ALA A 314 -16.98 -8.59 -6.02
C ALA A 314 -16.09 -8.63 -4.77
N SER A 315 -15.79 -7.47 -4.19
CA SER A 315 -15.01 -7.35 -2.95
C SER A 315 -15.85 -7.50 -1.68
N ALA A 316 -17.11 -7.93 -1.80
CA ALA A 316 -17.97 -8.20 -0.65
C ALA A 316 -17.40 -9.38 0.18
N PRO A 317 -17.40 -9.33 1.53
CA PRO A 317 -16.76 -10.35 2.36
C PRO A 317 -17.29 -11.78 2.17
N ASP A 318 -18.52 -11.92 1.68
CA ASP A 318 -19.24 -13.16 1.42
C ASP A 318 -19.23 -13.58 -0.06
N CYS A 319 -18.53 -12.84 -0.92
CA CYS A 319 -18.42 -13.18 -2.33
C CYS A 319 -17.39 -14.29 -2.54
N GLU A 320 -17.83 -15.42 -3.08
CA GLU A 320 -16.92 -16.49 -3.47
C GLU A 320 -15.98 -16.04 -4.60
N PRO A 321 -14.71 -16.47 -4.62
CA PRO A 321 -13.71 -16.03 -5.61
C PRO A 321 -14.15 -16.21 -7.08
N THR A 322 -14.85 -17.31 -7.40
CA THR A 322 -15.37 -17.56 -8.76
C THR A 322 -16.46 -16.58 -9.17
N ASP A 323 -17.32 -16.17 -8.24
CA ASP A 323 -18.33 -15.15 -8.48
C ASP A 323 -17.70 -13.76 -8.60
N ALA A 324 -16.66 -13.47 -7.81
CA ALA A 324 -15.89 -12.24 -7.91
C ALA A 324 -15.27 -12.10 -9.31
N ILE A 325 -14.63 -13.16 -9.83
CA ILE A 325 -14.07 -13.20 -11.19
C ILE A 325 -15.14 -12.82 -12.23
N ARG A 326 -16.30 -13.49 -12.20
CA ARG A 326 -17.40 -13.22 -13.15
C ARG A 326 -17.91 -11.78 -13.09
N LYS A 327 -18.05 -11.21 -11.89
CA LYS A 327 -18.46 -9.81 -11.68
C LYS A 327 -17.42 -8.84 -12.23
N LEU A 328 -16.14 -9.09 -11.99
CA LEU A 328 -15.03 -8.24 -12.46
C LEU A 328 -14.88 -8.29 -13.99
N GLU A 329 -15.01 -9.48 -14.59
CA GLU A 329 -15.07 -9.63 -16.05
C GLU A 329 -16.28 -8.89 -16.64
N SER A 330 -17.45 -8.95 -15.98
CA SER A 330 -18.63 -8.17 -16.36
C SER A 330 -18.37 -6.66 -16.27
N ALA A 331 -17.66 -6.20 -15.24
CA ALA A 331 -17.26 -4.80 -15.09
C ALA A 331 -16.34 -4.36 -16.25
N MET A 332 -15.34 -5.17 -16.61
CA MET A 332 -14.46 -4.89 -17.75
C MET A 332 -15.25 -4.86 -19.06
N HIS A 333 -16.15 -5.82 -19.27
CA HIS A 333 -16.99 -5.91 -20.46
C HIS A 333 -17.88 -4.67 -20.65
N VAL A 334 -18.49 -4.17 -19.57
CA VAL A 334 -19.30 -2.92 -19.61
C VAL A 334 -18.46 -1.73 -20.09
N LEU A 335 -17.20 -1.63 -19.66
CA LEU A 335 -16.30 -0.55 -20.09
C LEU A 335 -15.83 -0.77 -21.54
N ASP A 336 -15.48 -2.00 -21.91
CA ASP A 336 -14.99 -2.35 -23.24
C ASP A 336 -16.08 -2.11 -24.31
N GLN A 337 -17.36 -2.33 -24.02
CA GLN A 337 -18.50 -2.01 -24.90
C GLN A 337 -18.57 -0.54 -25.33
N THR A 338 -17.98 0.37 -24.56
CA THR A 338 -17.93 1.80 -24.92
C THR A 338 -16.82 2.13 -25.91
N SER A 339 -15.82 1.25 -26.08
CA SER A 339 -14.59 1.53 -26.84
C SER A 339 -13.86 2.82 -26.42
N ALA A 340 -14.18 3.38 -25.25
CA ALA A 340 -13.71 4.68 -24.79
C ALA A 340 -12.65 4.55 -23.69
N TRP A 341 -12.67 3.47 -22.90
CA TRP A 341 -11.74 3.28 -21.78
C TRP A 341 -10.37 2.78 -22.23
N SER A 342 -9.32 3.52 -21.86
CA SER A 342 -7.96 2.98 -21.87
C SER A 342 -7.81 1.94 -20.76
N ILE A 343 -7.07 0.86 -21.02
CA ILE A 343 -6.73 -0.15 -20.00
C ILE A 343 -5.86 0.41 -18.86
N SER A 344 -5.28 1.59 -19.04
CA SER A 344 -4.51 2.33 -18.04
C SER A 344 -5.29 3.48 -17.41
N ARG A 345 -6.63 3.48 -17.49
CA ARG A 345 -7.52 4.44 -16.85
C ARG A 345 -8.32 3.75 -15.75
N GLN A 346 -8.57 4.41 -14.63
CA GLN A 346 -9.54 3.93 -13.66
C GLN A 346 -10.96 3.85 -14.27
N PRO A 347 -11.84 2.94 -13.82
CA PRO A 347 -11.59 1.88 -12.83
C PRO A 347 -10.92 0.62 -13.40
N TYR A 348 -10.49 0.60 -14.66
CA TYR A 348 -9.94 -0.59 -15.33
C TYR A 348 -8.69 -1.16 -14.63
N ILE A 349 -7.88 -0.28 -14.03
CA ILE A 349 -6.70 -0.66 -13.25
C ILE A 349 -7.14 -1.43 -12.00
N SER A 350 -8.00 -0.82 -11.16
CA SER A 350 -8.48 -1.46 -9.93
C SER A 350 -9.23 -2.77 -10.18
N ILE A 351 -10.06 -2.83 -11.24
CA ILE A 351 -10.78 -4.05 -11.61
C ILE A 351 -9.79 -5.17 -11.96
N ARG A 352 -8.71 -4.85 -12.68
CA ARG A 352 -7.67 -5.82 -13.05
C ARG A 352 -6.88 -6.33 -11.86
N ASP A 353 -6.55 -5.45 -10.90
CA ASP A 353 -5.85 -5.83 -9.69
C ASP A 353 -6.69 -6.80 -8.84
N GLU A 354 -7.98 -6.48 -8.66
CA GLU A 354 -8.92 -7.36 -7.96
C GLU A 354 -9.16 -8.68 -8.71
N LEU A 355 -9.17 -8.65 -10.06
CA LEU A 355 -9.31 -9.84 -10.88
C LEU A 355 -8.10 -10.76 -10.71
N ILE A 356 -6.88 -10.22 -10.71
CA ILE A 356 -5.66 -11.00 -10.46
C ILE A 356 -5.75 -11.66 -9.07
N ALA A 357 -6.13 -10.92 -8.03
CA ALA A 357 -6.27 -11.45 -6.68
C ALA A 357 -7.34 -12.58 -6.58
N SER A 358 -8.48 -12.39 -7.26
CA SER A 358 -9.56 -13.38 -7.30
C SER A 358 -9.15 -14.65 -8.06
N LEU A 359 -8.46 -14.50 -9.21
CA LEU A 359 -7.92 -15.62 -9.98
C LEU A 359 -6.91 -16.44 -9.19
N LEU A 360 -6.01 -15.78 -8.45
CA LEU A 360 -5.06 -16.43 -7.56
C LEU A 360 -5.78 -17.23 -6.48
N SER A 361 -6.82 -16.66 -5.87
CA SER A 361 -7.62 -17.32 -4.83
C SER A 361 -8.41 -18.53 -5.35
N SER A 362 -8.79 -18.53 -6.64
CA SER A 362 -9.45 -19.67 -7.32
C SER A 362 -8.48 -20.69 -7.96
N GLY A 363 -7.17 -20.49 -7.83
CA GLY A 363 -6.17 -21.36 -8.45
C GLY A 363 -6.11 -21.29 -9.99
N ARG A 364 -6.59 -20.19 -10.59
CA ARG A 364 -6.55 -19.92 -12.04
C ARG A 364 -5.27 -19.19 -12.43
N PHE A 365 -4.12 -19.85 -12.23
CA PHE A 365 -2.80 -19.24 -12.32
C PHE A 365 -2.37 -18.83 -13.74
N LYS A 366 -2.82 -19.52 -14.80
CA LYS A 366 -2.49 -19.16 -16.19
C LYS A 366 -3.16 -17.84 -16.55
N THR A 367 -4.46 -17.74 -16.28
CA THR A 367 -5.20 -16.49 -16.48
C THR A 367 -4.62 -15.37 -15.62
N ALA A 368 -4.30 -15.63 -14.35
CA ALA A 368 -3.66 -14.64 -13.47
C ALA A 368 -2.32 -14.15 -14.03
N PHE A 369 -1.48 -15.05 -14.56
CA PHE A 369 -0.21 -14.71 -15.21
C PHE A 369 -0.42 -13.78 -16.40
N VAL A 370 -1.41 -14.06 -17.27
CA VAL A 370 -1.71 -13.19 -18.41
C VAL A 370 -2.20 -11.81 -17.95
N GLN A 371 -3.12 -11.75 -16.99
CA GLN A 371 -3.61 -10.47 -16.47
C GLN A 371 -2.48 -9.66 -15.80
N ALA A 372 -1.58 -10.32 -15.08
CA ALA A 372 -0.39 -9.71 -14.47
C ALA A 372 0.64 -9.25 -15.53
N ALA A 373 0.83 -10.00 -16.61
CA ALA A 373 1.68 -9.61 -17.73
C ALA A 373 1.13 -8.37 -18.45
N ILE A 374 -0.19 -8.31 -18.69
CA ILE A 374 -0.83 -7.10 -19.23
C ILE A 374 -0.57 -5.90 -18.31
N ARG A 375 -0.74 -6.06 -16.99
CA ARG A 375 -0.48 -5.01 -16.01
C ARG A 375 0.96 -4.51 -16.08
N TYR A 376 1.91 -5.44 -15.99
CA TYR A 376 3.34 -5.14 -16.02
C TYR A 376 3.78 -4.43 -17.31
N ILE A 377 3.33 -4.93 -18.47
CA ILE A 377 3.81 -4.46 -19.77
C ILE A 377 3.07 -3.19 -20.24
N ARG A 378 1.74 -3.14 -20.09
CA ARG A 378 0.90 -2.09 -20.73
C ARG A 378 0.45 -0.99 -19.79
N ILE A 379 0.44 -1.22 -18.48
CA ILE A 379 -0.18 -0.32 -17.48
C ILE A 379 0.88 0.33 -16.60
N ASP A 380 1.77 -0.46 -16.00
CA ASP A 380 2.67 0.00 -14.92
C ASP A 380 3.50 1.23 -15.30
N SER A 381 4.12 1.25 -16.48
CA SER A 381 4.96 2.38 -16.91
C SER A 381 4.18 3.66 -17.23
N LYS A 382 2.89 3.55 -17.53
CA LYS A 382 2.00 4.69 -17.79
C LYS A 382 1.45 5.28 -16.48
N VAL A 383 1.10 4.40 -15.56
CA VAL A 383 0.47 4.75 -14.27
C VAL A 383 1.52 5.17 -13.24
N TYR A 384 2.69 4.51 -13.25
CA TYR A 384 3.83 4.80 -12.39
C TYR A 384 5.03 5.15 -13.29
N PRO A 385 5.19 6.43 -13.69
CA PRO A 385 6.20 6.81 -14.68
C PRO A 385 7.64 6.55 -14.21
N TYR A 386 7.91 6.67 -12.91
CA TYR A 386 9.23 6.39 -12.34
C TYR A 386 9.46 4.88 -12.20
N SER A 387 10.54 4.35 -12.77
CA SER A 387 10.94 2.94 -12.64
C SER A 387 11.27 2.53 -11.20
N SER A 388 11.72 3.49 -10.39
CA SER A 388 11.97 3.36 -8.95
C SER A 388 10.71 3.10 -8.13
N HIS A 389 9.51 3.40 -8.67
CA HIS A 389 8.25 3.33 -7.94
C HIS A 389 8.02 1.91 -7.40
N PRO A 390 7.72 1.75 -6.10
CA PRO A 390 7.76 0.43 -5.46
C PRO A 390 6.67 -0.51 -5.98
N ILE A 391 5.52 0.01 -6.39
CA ILE A 391 4.43 -0.81 -6.94
C ILE A 391 4.85 -1.52 -8.25
N ARG A 392 5.67 -0.89 -9.10
CA ARG A 392 6.20 -1.57 -10.31
C ARG A 392 7.06 -2.78 -9.96
N GLN A 393 7.84 -2.64 -8.89
CA GLN A 393 8.74 -3.68 -8.41
C GLN A 393 7.95 -4.83 -7.79
N VAL A 394 6.89 -4.52 -7.02
CA VAL A 394 5.96 -5.51 -6.47
C VAL A 394 5.19 -6.23 -7.59
N HIS A 395 4.76 -5.52 -8.64
CA HIS A 395 4.07 -6.13 -9.79
C HIS A 395 5.00 -7.05 -10.59
N ALA A 396 6.24 -6.64 -10.84
CA ALA A 396 7.27 -7.48 -11.47
C ALA A 396 7.57 -8.73 -10.62
N TRP A 397 7.63 -8.57 -9.29
CA TRP A 397 7.79 -9.69 -8.36
C TRP A 397 6.60 -10.66 -8.40
N ALA A 398 5.36 -10.15 -8.41
CA ALA A 398 4.17 -10.97 -8.53
C ALA A 398 4.15 -11.77 -9.84
N LEU A 399 4.55 -11.14 -10.95
CA LEU A 399 4.69 -11.80 -12.24
C LEU A 399 5.77 -12.89 -12.21
N ALA A 400 6.93 -12.62 -11.59
CA ALA A 400 7.98 -13.61 -11.40
C ALA A 400 7.53 -14.80 -10.54
N LYS A 401 6.78 -14.55 -9.47
CA LYS A 401 6.23 -15.60 -8.60
C LYS A 401 5.20 -16.48 -9.32
N LEU A 402 4.34 -15.88 -10.14
CA LEU A 402 3.43 -16.61 -11.02
C LEU A 402 4.20 -17.46 -12.05
N ALA A 403 5.23 -16.89 -12.68
CA ALA A 403 6.09 -17.62 -13.62
C ALA A 403 6.79 -18.82 -12.94
N ILE A 404 7.33 -18.64 -11.74
CA ILE A 404 7.92 -19.73 -10.93
C ILE A 404 6.87 -20.81 -10.69
N HIS A 405 5.67 -20.44 -10.25
CA HIS A 405 4.61 -21.40 -9.98
C HIS A 405 4.23 -22.21 -11.24
N LEU A 406 4.08 -21.54 -12.39
CA LEU A 406 3.77 -22.20 -13.66
C LEU A 406 4.92 -23.09 -14.16
N SER A 407 6.17 -22.71 -13.93
CA SER A 407 7.34 -23.52 -14.32
C SER A 407 7.42 -24.87 -13.59
N GLN A 408 6.82 -24.97 -12.40
CA GLN A 408 6.82 -26.18 -11.58
C GLN A 408 5.76 -27.20 -12.01
N GLY A 409 4.90 -26.87 -13.00
CA GLY A 409 3.86 -27.78 -13.49
C GLY A 409 2.77 -28.09 -12.45
N ILE A 410 2.59 -27.23 -11.44
CA ILE A 410 1.57 -27.42 -10.41
C ILE A 410 0.18 -27.36 -11.07
N ASN A 411 -0.68 -28.33 -10.75
CA ASN A 411 -2.02 -28.48 -11.33
C ASN A 411 -2.80 -27.17 -11.30
N THR A 412 -3.08 -26.63 -12.48
CA THR A 412 -3.99 -25.50 -12.67
C THR A 412 -5.43 -26.02 -12.65
N ASN A 413 -6.36 -25.21 -12.14
CA ASN A 413 -7.78 -25.51 -12.19
C ASN A 413 -8.22 -25.90 -13.63
N SER A 414 -9.09 -26.89 -13.79
CA SER A 414 -9.55 -27.37 -15.10
C SER A 414 -10.26 -26.29 -15.92
N ASP A 415 -10.79 -25.27 -15.26
CA ASP A 415 -11.49 -24.13 -15.88
C ASP A 415 -10.54 -23.00 -16.32
N ASP A 416 -9.21 -23.18 -16.22
CA ASP A 416 -8.20 -22.19 -16.60
C ASP A 416 -7.87 -22.31 -18.10
N ASP A 417 -8.84 -21.96 -18.95
CA ASP A 417 -8.88 -22.19 -20.42
C ASP A 417 -7.93 -21.31 -21.25
N VAL A 418 -6.99 -20.60 -20.62
CA VAL A 418 -6.00 -19.80 -21.36
C VAL A 418 -4.93 -20.71 -21.94
N ALA A 419 -4.96 -20.88 -23.27
CA ALA A 419 -3.96 -21.61 -24.05
C ALA A 419 -2.61 -20.87 -24.08
N LEU A 420 -1.88 -20.88 -22.97
CA LEU A 420 -0.49 -20.42 -22.88
C LEU A 420 0.45 -21.35 -23.64
N GLU A 421 0.11 -22.63 -23.72
CA GLU A 421 0.92 -23.70 -24.32
C GLU A 421 1.22 -23.42 -25.80
N ARG A 422 0.29 -22.78 -26.51
CA ARG A 422 0.47 -22.41 -27.93
C ARG A 422 1.63 -21.46 -28.19
N PHE A 423 2.13 -20.79 -27.16
CA PHE A 423 3.25 -19.86 -27.27
C PHE A 423 4.60 -20.47 -26.87
N GLU A 424 4.61 -21.71 -26.33
CA GLU A 424 5.83 -22.44 -25.97
C GLU A 424 6.81 -21.57 -25.16
N LEU A 425 6.31 -20.98 -24.06
CA LEU A 425 7.08 -20.08 -23.20
C LEU A 425 8.15 -20.84 -22.40
N ASN A 426 9.38 -20.32 -22.41
CA ASN A 426 10.43 -20.75 -21.49
C ASN A 426 10.37 -19.90 -20.21
N PHE A 427 9.62 -20.37 -19.22
CA PHE A 427 9.47 -19.68 -17.94
C PHE A 427 10.79 -19.45 -17.22
N SER A 428 11.78 -20.35 -17.33
CA SER A 428 13.06 -20.20 -16.63
C SER A 428 13.80 -18.91 -17.04
N LEU A 429 13.83 -18.58 -18.34
CA LEU A 429 14.45 -17.34 -18.83
C LEU A 429 13.64 -16.10 -18.44
N ILE A 430 12.32 -16.19 -18.44
CA ILE A 430 11.41 -15.11 -18.02
C ILE A 430 11.62 -14.80 -16.53
N ILE A 431 11.64 -15.83 -15.68
CA ILE A 431 11.87 -15.71 -14.24
C ILE A 431 13.22 -15.05 -13.98
N TRP A 432 14.28 -15.57 -14.61
CA TRP A 432 15.62 -15.00 -14.43
C TRP A 432 15.67 -13.54 -14.88
N SER A 433 15.10 -13.21 -16.05
CA SER A 433 15.06 -11.84 -16.57
C SER A 433 14.35 -10.87 -15.63
N LEU A 434 13.20 -11.27 -15.07
CA LEU A 434 12.44 -10.45 -14.11
C LEU A 434 13.23 -10.23 -12.82
N LEU A 435 13.76 -11.31 -12.22
CA LEU A 435 14.49 -11.23 -10.96
C LEU A 435 15.82 -10.47 -11.11
N ASN A 436 16.54 -10.67 -12.22
CA ASN A 436 17.74 -9.92 -12.55
C ASN A 436 17.46 -8.42 -12.66
N GLY A 437 16.36 -8.04 -13.33
CA GLY A 437 15.94 -6.64 -13.43
C GLY A 437 15.67 -6.00 -12.07
N LEU A 438 14.99 -6.72 -11.17
CA LEU A 438 14.72 -6.27 -9.80
C LEU A 438 16.01 -6.10 -8.97
N VAL A 439 16.96 -7.04 -9.08
CA VAL A 439 18.25 -6.96 -8.36
C VAL A 439 19.14 -5.85 -8.92
N ASN A 440 19.23 -5.69 -10.23
CA ASN A 440 20.10 -4.69 -10.85
C ASN A 440 19.63 -3.25 -10.62
N THR A 441 18.32 -3.03 -10.43
CA THR A 441 17.75 -1.71 -10.14
C THR A 441 17.50 -1.47 -8.65
N GLU A 442 17.95 -2.38 -7.79
CA GLU A 442 17.58 -2.41 -6.38
C GLU A 442 18.03 -1.14 -5.63
N SER A 443 19.20 -0.59 -5.95
CA SER A 443 19.74 0.63 -5.31
C SER A 443 18.87 1.86 -5.55
N GLU A 444 18.20 1.93 -6.70
CA GLU A 444 17.32 3.04 -7.09
C GLU A 444 15.85 2.75 -6.78
N SER A 445 15.51 1.50 -6.46
CA SER A 445 14.15 1.12 -6.12
C SER A 445 13.71 1.65 -4.75
N CYS A 446 12.47 2.15 -4.69
CA CYS A 446 11.83 2.62 -3.47
C CYS A 446 11.25 1.50 -2.59
N THR A 447 11.70 0.25 -2.78
CA THR A 447 11.20 -0.92 -2.05
C THR A 447 11.85 -1.07 -0.68
N MET A 448 11.22 -1.90 0.17
CA MET A 448 11.61 -2.06 1.57
C MET A 448 12.75 -3.11 1.75
N PRO A 449 13.58 -3.01 2.80
CA PRO A 449 14.69 -3.93 3.00
C PRO A 449 14.31 -5.43 3.00
N SER A 450 13.21 -5.80 3.65
CA SER A 450 12.71 -7.19 3.62
C SER A 450 12.29 -7.65 2.22
N PHE A 451 11.67 -6.77 1.40
CA PHE A 451 11.35 -7.08 0.00
C PHE A 451 12.63 -7.32 -0.81
N LYS A 452 13.60 -6.42 -0.70
CA LYS A 452 14.90 -6.52 -1.38
C LYS A 452 15.62 -7.83 -1.05
N ARG A 453 15.59 -8.25 0.21
CA ARG A 453 16.14 -9.54 0.66
C ARG A 453 15.42 -10.72 0.00
N MET A 454 14.09 -10.70 -0.03
CA MET A 454 13.28 -11.76 -0.65
C MET A 454 13.61 -11.93 -2.14
N VAL A 455 13.69 -10.82 -2.87
CA VAL A 455 14.06 -10.82 -4.30
C VAL A 455 15.46 -11.41 -4.51
N ARG A 456 16.46 -10.97 -3.72
CA ARG A 456 17.84 -11.49 -3.83
C ARG A 456 17.93 -12.98 -3.58
N LEU A 457 17.20 -13.50 -2.59
CA LEU A 457 17.18 -14.93 -2.28
C LEU A 457 16.61 -15.73 -3.46
N ALA A 458 15.45 -15.32 -3.99
CA ALA A 458 14.86 -15.97 -5.16
C ALA A 458 15.76 -15.87 -6.40
N PHE A 459 16.38 -14.72 -6.65
CA PHE A 459 17.33 -14.56 -7.76
C PHE A 459 18.52 -15.51 -7.61
N TYR A 460 19.10 -15.59 -6.41
CA TYR A 460 20.22 -16.48 -6.14
C TYR A 460 19.86 -17.96 -6.36
N GLU A 461 18.69 -18.40 -5.90
CA GLU A 461 18.21 -19.76 -6.11
C GLU A 461 18.07 -20.09 -7.60
N VAL A 462 17.39 -19.23 -8.37
CA VAL A 462 17.19 -19.42 -9.82
C VAL A 462 18.52 -19.36 -10.56
N HIS A 463 19.39 -18.39 -10.26
CA HIS A 463 20.68 -18.25 -10.92
C HIS A 463 21.60 -19.44 -10.64
N LYS A 464 21.57 -19.97 -9.41
CA LYS A 464 22.30 -21.18 -9.04
C LYS A 464 21.82 -22.40 -9.82
N GLU A 465 20.51 -22.53 -10.08
CA GLU A 465 19.95 -23.62 -10.88
C GLU A 465 20.43 -23.57 -12.34
N PHE A 466 20.48 -22.39 -12.94
CA PHE A 466 21.09 -22.23 -14.28
C PHE A 466 22.57 -22.64 -14.29
N ALA A 467 23.35 -22.14 -13.33
CA ALA A 467 24.76 -22.47 -13.22
C ALA A 467 25.00 -23.98 -13.02
N ALA A 468 24.15 -24.66 -12.24
CA ALA A 468 24.22 -26.11 -12.04
C ALA A 468 23.97 -26.91 -13.33
N ASN A 469 23.21 -26.34 -14.27
CA ASN A 469 22.95 -26.90 -15.60
C ASN A 469 23.97 -26.44 -16.66
N GLY A 470 25.05 -25.75 -16.26
CA GLY A 470 26.08 -25.26 -17.18
C GLY A 470 25.62 -24.09 -18.07
N LEU A 471 24.55 -23.40 -17.68
CA LEU A 471 24.01 -22.25 -18.40
C LEU A 471 24.33 -20.95 -17.66
N ASP A 472 24.65 -19.90 -18.41
CA ASP A 472 24.76 -18.53 -17.91
C ASP A 472 23.76 -17.63 -18.64
N PRO A 473 22.59 -17.35 -18.04
CA PRO A 473 21.56 -16.51 -18.64
C PRO A 473 22.02 -15.08 -18.94
N SER A 474 23.10 -14.61 -18.32
CA SER A 474 23.67 -13.28 -18.58
C SER A 474 24.16 -13.15 -20.03
N ASN A 475 24.50 -14.27 -20.68
CA ASN A 475 24.92 -14.33 -22.08
C ASN A 475 23.80 -14.72 -23.04
N MET A 476 22.55 -14.90 -22.55
CA MET A 476 21.40 -15.38 -23.33
C MET A 476 20.44 -14.24 -23.71
N GLY A 477 20.98 -13.08 -24.06
CA GLY A 477 20.19 -11.86 -24.30
C GLY A 477 19.19 -12.01 -25.45
N ASP A 478 19.58 -12.69 -26.53
CA ASP A 478 18.73 -12.91 -27.70
C ASP A 478 17.61 -13.91 -27.40
N GLU A 479 17.89 -14.95 -26.62
CA GLU A 479 16.90 -15.93 -26.13
C GLU A 479 15.88 -15.24 -25.24
N ILE A 480 16.35 -14.45 -24.26
CA ILE A 480 15.49 -13.69 -23.34
C ILE A 480 14.59 -12.75 -24.15
N LYS A 481 15.14 -12.06 -25.16
CA LYS A 481 14.36 -11.18 -26.03
C LYS A 481 13.25 -11.94 -26.77
N ARG A 482 13.55 -13.10 -27.35
CA ARG A 482 12.55 -13.96 -28.03
C ARG A 482 11.45 -14.40 -27.06
N GLU A 483 11.77 -14.72 -25.81
CA GLU A 483 10.76 -15.07 -24.81
C GLU A 483 9.85 -13.88 -24.44
N TRP A 484 10.40 -12.67 -24.36
CA TRP A 484 9.58 -11.46 -24.17
C TRP A 484 8.70 -11.14 -25.39
N GLU A 485 9.17 -11.38 -26.61
CA GLU A 485 8.35 -11.27 -27.83
C GLU A 485 7.15 -12.24 -27.81
N LYS A 486 7.34 -13.46 -27.27
CA LYS A 486 6.23 -14.40 -27.05
C LYS A 486 5.24 -13.90 -26.00
N ILE A 487 5.71 -13.36 -24.86
CA ILE A 487 4.82 -12.75 -23.84
C ILE A 487 4.04 -11.58 -24.45
N GLU A 488 4.68 -10.76 -25.28
CA GLU A 488 4.03 -9.67 -26.00
C GLU A 488 2.91 -10.17 -26.92
N GLY A 489 3.13 -11.31 -27.59
CA GLY A 489 2.10 -12.03 -28.35
C GLY A 489 0.93 -12.51 -27.47
N VAL A 490 1.20 -13.06 -26.28
CA VAL A 490 0.18 -13.47 -25.30
C VAL A 490 -0.68 -12.28 -24.85
N VAL A 491 -0.03 -11.17 -24.51
CA VAL A 491 -0.69 -9.93 -24.06
C VAL A 491 -1.55 -9.36 -25.18
N SER A 492 -1.03 -9.26 -26.40
CA SER A 492 -1.74 -8.68 -27.55
C SER A 492 -2.94 -9.54 -27.94
N ALA A 493 -2.76 -10.86 -28.05
CA ALA A 493 -3.87 -11.77 -28.38
C ALA A 493 -4.99 -11.77 -27.32
N THR A 494 -4.67 -11.50 -26.05
CA THR A 494 -5.69 -11.38 -24.99
C THR A 494 -6.44 -10.05 -25.08
N LEU A 495 -5.76 -8.96 -25.42
CA LEU A 495 -6.38 -7.64 -25.55
C LEU A 495 -7.18 -7.49 -26.85
N GLU A 496 -6.87 -8.26 -27.91
CA GLU A 496 -7.60 -8.26 -29.19
C GLU A 496 -8.90 -9.08 -29.15
N LYS A 497 -9.04 -10.02 -28.21
CA LYS A 497 -10.28 -10.80 -27.99
C LYS A 497 -11.43 -9.99 -27.37
N LYS A 498 -11.25 -8.69 -27.18
CA LYS A 498 -12.19 -7.78 -26.54
C LYS A 498 -13.38 -7.42 -27.41
#